data_AF-A0AA43DY21-F1
#
_entry.id   AF-A0AA43DY21-F1
#
_cell.length_a   1.000
_cell.length_b   1.000
_cell.length_c   1.000
_cell.angle_alpha   90.00
_cell.angle_beta   90.00
_cell.angle_gamma   90.00
#
_symmetry.space_group_name_H-M   'P 1'
#
loop_
_entity.id
_entity.type
_entity.pdbx_description
1 polymer ?
#
loop_
_entity_poly.entity_id
_entity_poly.type
_entity_poly.pdbx_seq_one_letter_code
_entity_poly.pdbx_strand_id
1 'polypeptide(L)'
;MTLKIPCGNISQALAELLPGESLLIPCNGKTIQVTQSSITSMLKKRKLVMAEFTQRKTLLIRDENSLPDPLILVSRRSACEAPSAA
;
A
#
# COMPACT_ATOMS: atom_id res chain seq x y z
N MET A 1 1.20 6.37 -13.47
CA MET A 1 1.09 5.71 -12.15
C MET A 1 -0.02 4.68 -12.26
N THR A 2 0.30 3.38 -12.11
CA THR A 2 -0.68 2.30 -12.28
C THR A 2 -1.17 1.85 -10.91
N LEU A 3 -2.49 1.90 -10.68
CA LEU A 3 -3.13 1.48 -9.43
C LEU A 3 -3.65 0.05 -9.58
N LYS A 4 -3.26 -0.83 -8.67
CA LYS A 4 -3.75 -2.21 -8.57
C LYS A 4 -4.56 -2.37 -7.28
N ILE A 5 -5.66 -3.11 -7.37
CA ILE A 5 -6.41 -3.59 -6.21
C ILE A 5 -6.16 -5.10 -6.14
N PRO A 6 -5.61 -5.63 -5.04
CA PRO A 6 -5.33 -7.05 -4.95
C PRO A 6 -6.64 -7.84 -4.87
N CYS A 7 -6.91 -8.67 -5.88
CA CYS A 7 -8.00 -9.64 -5.85
C CYS A 7 -7.61 -10.95 -5.12
N GLY A 8 -6.43 -11.00 -4.49
CA GLY A 8 -5.83 -12.22 -3.92
C GLY A 8 -4.91 -11.95 -2.72
N ASN A 9 -3.87 -12.76 -2.55
CA ASN A 9 -2.96 -12.67 -1.41
C ASN A 9 -2.13 -11.37 -1.42
N ILE A 10 -2.38 -10.49 -0.44
CA ILE A 10 -1.68 -9.20 -0.29
C ILE A 10 -0.16 -9.38 -0.25
N SER A 11 0.35 -10.42 0.42
CA SER A 11 1.80 -10.65 0.50
C SER A 11 2.41 -10.97 -0.86
N GLN A 12 1.68 -11.66 -1.73
CA GLN A 12 2.13 -11.94 -3.09
C GLN A 12 2.03 -10.70 -3.97
N ALA A 13 0.90 -9.97 -3.90
CA ALA A 13 0.71 -8.72 -4.63
C ALA A 13 1.79 -7.67 -4.28
N LEU A 14 2.24 -7.61 -3.03
CA LEU A 14 3.37 -6.76 -2.62
C LEU A 14 4.70 -7.19 -3.22
N ALA A 15 4.92 -8.50 -3.40
CA ALA A 15 6.15 -9.04 -3.98
C ALA A 15 6.22 -8.84 -5.51
N GLU A 16 5.06 -8.87 -6.17
CA GLU A 16 4.91 -8.66 -7.62
C GLU A 16 4.80 -7.17 -8.00
N LEU A 17 4.77 -6.26 -7.02
CA LEU A 17 4.64 -4.83 -7.27
C LEU A 17 5.90 -4.29 -7.96
N LEU A 18 5.73 -3.77 -9.17
CA LEU A 18 6.85 -3.20 -9.94
C LEU A 18 7.14 -1.75 -9.49
N PRO A 19 8.36 -1.24 -9.73
CA PRO A 19 8.65 0.17 -9.45
C PRO A 19 7.74 1.10 -10.25
N GLY A 20 7.25 2.16 -9.60
CA GLY A 20 6.24 3.09 -10.15
C GLY A 20 4.79 2.61 -10.02
N GLU A 21 4.56 1.37 -9.57
CA GLU A 21 3.22 0.85 -9.30
C GLU A 21 2.78 1.09 -7.86
N SER A 22 1.46 1.05 -7.67
CA SER A 22 0.86 1.19 -6.35
C SER A 22 -0.27 0.19 -6.14
N LEU A 23 -0.40 -0.24 -4.88
CA LEU A 23 -1.37 -1.21 -4.41
C LEU A 23 -2.26 -0.60 -3.33
N LEU A 24 -3.57 -0.69 -3.48
CA LEU A 24 -4.52 -0.30 -2.44
C LEU A 24 -4.85 -1.50 -1.55
N ILE A 25 -4.61 -1.38 -0.26
CA ILE A 25 -4.86 -2.45 0.73
C ILE A 25 -5.96 -1.99 1.70
N PRO A 26 -7.12 -2.66 1.73
CA PRO A 26 -8.17 -2.31 2.69
C PRO A 26 -7.81 -2.72 4.11
N CYS A 27 -8.24 -1.92 5.10
CA CYS A 27 -8.00 -2.26 6.49
C CYS A 27 -8.92 -3.37 7.03
N ASN A 28 -10.02 -3.71 6.33
CA ASN A 28 -10.93 -4.83 6.65
C ASN A 28 -11.32 -4.91 8.14
N GLY A 29 -11.80 -3.81 8.72
CA GLY A 29 -12.20 -3.73 10.13
C GLY A 29 -11.07 -3.64 11.14
N LYS A 30 -9.80 -3.66 10.70
CA LYS A 30 -8.63 -3.39 11.54
C LYS A 30 -8.32 -1.89 11.57
N THR A 31 -7.58 -1.46 12.58
CA THR A 31 -7.04 -0.09 12.60
C THR A 31 -5.97 0.09 11.52
N ILE A 32 -5.82 1.31 11.02
CA ILE A 32 -4.77 1.71 10.08
C ILE A 32 -3.39 1.23 10.56
N GLN A 33 -3.08 1.40 11.85
CA GLN A 33 -1.79 1.05 12.43
C GLN A 33 -1.51 -0.46 12.39
N VAL A 34 -2.54 -1.28 12.66
CA VAL A 34 -2.42 -2.74 12.56
C VAL A 34 -2.18 -3.17 11.11
N THR A 35 -2.87 -2.56 10.16
CA THR A 35 -2.68 -2.83 8.72
C THR A 35 -1.27 -2.43 8.27
N GLN A 36 -0.78 -1.25 8.63
CA GLN A 36 0.58 -0.78 8.32
C GLN A 36 1.67 -1.69 8.91
N SER A 37 1.47 -2.16 10.15
CA SER A 37 2.38 -3.11 10.79
C SER A 37 2.39 -4.46 10.08
N SER A 38 1.22 -4.92 9.62
CA SER A 38 1.06 -6.16 8.86
C SER A 38 1.78 -6.08 7.50
N ILE A 39 1.59 -4.99 6.76
CA ILE A 39 2.29 -4.74 5.49
C ILE A 39 3.80 -4.76 5.72
N THR A 40 4.29 -4.04 6.72
CA THR A 40 5.71 -4.01 7.08
C THR A 40 6.26 -5.41 7.38
N SER A 41 5.51 -6.23 8.11
CA SER A 41 5.89 -7.63 8.39
C SER A 41 5.95 -8.46 7.10
N MET A 42 4.99 -8.30 6.19
CA MET A 42 4.98 -9.01 4.90
C MET A 42 6.18 -8.64 4.03
N LEU A 43 6.51 -7.34 3.94
CA LEU A 43 7.70 -6.88 3.20
C LEU A 43 8.98 -7.51 3.76
N LYS A 44 9.14 -7.52 5.09
CA LYS A 44 10.29 -8.15 5.77
C LYS A 44 10.35 -9.66 5.52
N LYS A 45 9.23 -10.38 5.68
CA LYS A 45 9.15 -11.84 5.46
C LYS A 45 9.54 -12.22 4.02
N ARG A 46 9.23 -11.38 3.04
CA ARG A 46 9.58 -11.56 1.63
C ARG A 46 10.97 -11.03 1.26
N LYS A 47 11.74 -10.51 2.22
CA LYS A 47 13.08 -9.91 2.01
C LYS A 47 13.08 -8.75 0.99
N LEU A 48 11.99 -8.00 0.92
CA LEU A 48 11.89 -6.83 0.03
C LEU A 48 12.62 -5.62 0.64
N VAL A 49 13.22 -4.79 -0.22
CA VAL A 49 13.96 -3.59 0.20
C VAL A 49 12.98 -2.54 0.68
N MET A 50 12.80 -2.43 2.00
CA MET A 50 11.79 -1.56 2.60
C MET A 50 11.90 -0.09 2.17
N ALA A 51 13.11 0.40 1.90
CA ALA A 51 13.35 1.78 1.46
C ALA A 51 12.68 2.12 0.11
N GLU A 52 12.39 1.11 -0.71
CA GLU A 52 11.67 1.29 -1.97
C GLU A 52 10.16 1.45 -1.77
N PHE A 53 9.61 1.07 -0.61
CA PHE A 53 8.17 1.07 -0.39
C PHE A 53 7.73 2.24 0.48
N THR A 54 6.64 2.89 0.08
CA THR A 54 5.97 3.92 0.89
C THR A 54 4.55 3.48 1.21
N GLN A 55 4.07 3.83 2.41
CA GLN A 55 2.71 3.53 2.86
C GLN A 55 2.01 4.85 3.19
N ARG A 56 0.89 5.14 2.52
CA ARG A 56 0.06 6.34 2.74
C ARG A 56 -1.34 5.94 3.17
N LYS A 57 -1.90 6.68 4.13
CA LYS A 57 -3.28 6.49 4.60
C LYS A 57 -4.23 7.11 3.59
N THR A 58 -5.33 6.43 3.27
CA THR A 58 -6.35 6.96 2.37
C THR A 58 -7.73 6.43 2.76
N LEU A 59 -8.78 7.01 2.17
CA LEU A 59 -10.17 6.66 2.41
C LEU A 59 -10.84 6.42 1.06
N LEU A 60 -11.65 5.37 0.99
CA LEU A 60 -12.56 5.15 -0.12
C LEU A 60 -13.95 5.61 0.31
N ILE A 61 -14.41 6.66 -0.36
CA ILE A 61 -15.78 7.16 -0.23
C ILE A 61 -16.57 6.53 -1.38
N ARG A 62 -17.56 5.70 -1.05
CA ARG A 62 -18.40 5.02 -2.06
C ARG A 62 -19.60 5.88 -2.44
N ASP A 63 -20.21 6.50 -1.44
CA ASP A 63 -21.37 7.38 -1.56
C ASP A 63 -21.43 8.34 -0.36
N GLU A 64 -22.37 9.27 -0.38
CA GLU A 64 -22.53 10.30 0.66
C GLU A 64 -23.17 9.81 1.96
N ASN A 65 -23.81 8.63 1.93
CA ASN A 65 -24.58 8.07 3.04
C ASN A 65 -23.83 6.95 3.78
N SER A 66 -22.68 6.51 3.29
CA SER A 66 -21.85 5.49 3.91
C SER A 66 -20.59 6.07 4.56
N LEU A 67 -20.17 5.45 5.66
CA LEU A 67 -18.91 5.79 6.29
C LEU A 67 -17.74 5.41 5.36
N PRO A 68 -16.72 6.28 5.19
CA PRO A 68 -15.59 5.98 4.33
C PRO A 68 -14.80 4.76 4.81
N ASP A 69 -14.38 3.92 3.87
CA ASP A 69 -13.54 2.76 4.18
C ASP A 69 -12.07 3.17 4.28
N PRO A 70 -11.38 2.88 5.40
CA PRO A 70 -9.95 3.14 5.52
C PRO A 70 -9.12 2.15 4.70
N LEU A 71 -8.21 2.68 3.89
CA LEU A 71 -7.27 1.92 3.08
C LEU A 71 -5.82 2.41 3.31
N ILE A 72 -4.86 1.57 2.95
CA ILE A 72 -3.44 1.93 2.85
C ILE A 72 -3.02 1.84 1.39
N LEU A 73 -2.53 2.94 0.83
CA LEU A 73 -1.85 2.96 -0.46
C LEU A 73 -0.38 2.60 -0.25
N VAL A 74 0.06 1.49 -0.84
CA VAL A 74 1.46 1.07 -0.86
C VAL A 74 2.04 1.31 -2.23
N SER A 75 3.06 2.15 -2.34
CA SER A 75 3.73 2.45 -3.61
C SER A 75 5.17 1.99 -3.57
N ARG A 76 5.65 1.36 -4.65
CA ARG A 76 7.07 1.05 -4.82
C ARG A 76 7.72 2.13 -5.67
N ARG A 77 8.71 2.83 -5.10
CA ARG A 77 9.48 3.87 -5.78
C ARG A 77 10.40 3.24 -6.81
N SER A 78 10.55 3.91 -7.94
CA SER A 78 11.64 3.67 -8.88
C SER A 78 12.95 4.13 -8.23
N ALA A 79 14.05 3.43 -8.50
CA ALA A 79 15.40 3.83 -8.07
C ALA A 79 15.84 5.23 -8.58
N CYS A 80 14.98 5.93 -9.34
CA CYS A 80 15.24 7.21 -9.98
C CYS A 80 14.27 8.33 -9.55
N GLU A 81 13.52 8.18 -8.45
CA GLU A 81 12.90 9.35 -7.81
C GLU A 81 13.82 9.85 -6.71
N ALA A 82 14.72 10.77 -7.08
CA ALA A 82 15.32 11.67 -6.11
C ALA A 82 14.19 12.34 -5.30
N PRO A 83 14.34 12.53 -3.98
CA PRO A 83 13.33 13.24 -3.21
C PRO A 83 13.15 14.62 -3.83
N SER A 84 11.96 14.89 -4.38
CA SER A 84 11.57 16.23 -4.79
C SER A 84 11.67 17.11 -3.54
N ALA A 85 12.72 17.93 -3.46
CA ALA A 85 12.81 18.99 -2.48
C ALA A 85 11.60 19.90 -2.68
N ALA A 86 10.79 20.02 -1.64
CA ALA A 86 9.76 21.04 -1.52
C ALA A 86 10.41 22.39 -1.19
#